data_AF-A0A8C6TB05-F1
#
_entry.id   AF-A0A8C6TB05-F1
#
_cell.length_a   1.000
_cell.length_b   1.000
_cell.length_c   1.000
_cell.angle_alpha   90.00
_cell.angle_beta   90.00
_cell.angle_gamma   90.00
#
_symmetry.space_group_name_H-M   'P 1'
#
loop_
_entity.id
_entity.type
_entity.pdbx_description
1 polymer ?
#
loop_
_entity_poly.entity_id
_entity_poly.type
_entity_poly.pdbx_seq_one_letter_code
_entity_poly.pdbx_strand_id
1 'polypeptide(L)'
;MWICSLTGFTLGWTYHYSNETMKWAEARKWCQTNFSDMVVIQNQLENDYLVDLLPPRNSSPYFWIGISKTYANETWRWIGNNSTWMGNESWAENEPNNNSTEFCVEIYTRPGPSRGKWNDAKCGADKYATCYKAQCTDSTCDRGRCHEIINNVTCLCEPGFVGNRCQTVNEWWWSEGREACFTYKCKCFSLCHLSWCACIDVLPVAAVECAPVPDLDHGNLKCSSMNLTVNSTCRVTCSFGFFTIASEHVTCHTSGLWSGPRPNCAKRWAIKISKNSIL
;
A
#
# COMPACT_ATOMS: atom_id res chain seq x y z
N MET A 1 24.71 -23.26 25.27
CA MET A 1 23.83 -23.58 24.12
C MET A 1 22.69 -22.59 24.17
N TRP A 2 22.79 -21.49 23.42
CA TRP A 2 21.77 -20.44 23.42
C TRP A 2 20.61 -20.91 22.53
N ILE A 3 19.46 -21.17 23.15
CA ILE A 3 18.23 -21.50 22.44
C ILE A 3 17.70 -20.19 21.87
N CYS A 4 17.85 -20.01 20.57
CA CYS A 4 17.16 -18.95 19.84
C CYS A 4 15.68 -19.30 19.85
N SER A 5 14.91 -18.75 20.79
CA SER A 5 13.45 -18.81 20.72
C SER A 5 13.00 -17.89 19.60
N LEU A 6 12.65 -18.48 18.46
CA LEU A 6 11.87 -17.83 17.43
C LEU A 6 10.49 -17.53 18.03
N THR A 7 10.33 -16.38 18.70
CA THR A 7 8.99 -15.81 18.84
C THR A 7 8.58 -15.41 17.43
N GLY A 8 7.87 -16.30 16.74
CA GLY A 8 7.28 -16.03 15.44
C GLY A 8 6.32 -14.86 15.59
N PHE A 9 6.75 -13.66 15.20
CA PHE A 9 5.85 -12.55 15.02
C PHE A 9 4.87 -12.95 13.91
N THR A 10 3.62 -13.17 14.29
CA THR A 10 2.56 -13.43 13.33
C THR A 10 2.24 -12.12 12.60
N LEU A 11 2.65 -12.05 11.34
CA LEU A 11 2.22 -11.00 10.41
C LEU A 11 0.71 -11.15 10.22
N GLY A 12 -0.05 -10.07 10.38
CA GLY A 12 -1.51 -10.13 10.21
C GLY A 12 -2.17 -8.76 10.35
N TRP A 13 -3.42 -8.66 9.89
CA TRP A 13 -4.23 -7.46 9.96
C TRP A 13 -5.22 -7.54 11.13
N THR A 14 -5.96 -6.46 11.42
CA THR A 14 -7.19 -6.56 12.21
C THR A 14 -8.32 -7.01 11.30
N TYR A 15 -9.07 -8.04 11.70
CA TYR A 15 -10.18 -8.58 10.90
C TYR A 15 -11.53 -8.23 11.51
N HIS A 16 -12.50 -8.04 10.62
CA HIS A 16 -13.88 -7.73 10.94
C HIS A 16 -14.82 -8.54 10.06
N TYR A 17 -16.06 -8.72 10.50
CA TYR A 17 -17.08 -9.38 9.70
C TYR A 17 -18.43 -8.66 9.82
N SER A 18 -19.30 -8.84 8.83
CA SER A 18 -20.64 -8.25 8.83
C SER A 18 -21.62 -9.04 9.68
N ASN A 19 -22.63 -8.36 10.24
CA ASN A 19 -23.76 -9.00 10.90
C ASN A 19 -24.88 -9.41 9.93
N GLU A 20 -24.88 -8.84 8.73
CA GLU A 20 -25.85 -9.11 7.67
C GLU A 20 -25.16 -9.78 6.48
N THR A 21 -25.92 -10.58 5.74
CA THR A 21 -25.44 -11.27 4.55
C THR A 21 -25.61 -10.40 3.31
N MET A 22 -24.72 -10.54 2.34
CA MET A 22 -24.73 -9.79 1.09
C MET A 22 -24.00 -10.55 -0.02
N LYS A 23 -24.17 -10.11 -1.27
CA LYS A 23 -23.48 -10.69 -2.43
C LYS A 23 -21.99 -10.35 -2.39
N TRP A 24 -21.16 -11.13 -3.07
CA TRP A 24 -19.71 -10.96 -2.99
C TRP A 24 -19.23 -9.54 -3.35
N ALA A 25 -19.78 -8.94 -4.42
CA ALA A 25 -19.43 -7.58 -4.82
C ALA A 25 -19.88 -6.52 -3.80
N GLU A 26 -21.04 -6.73 -3.17
CA GLU A 26 -21.58 -5.87 -2.12
C GLU A 26 -20.77 -6.01 -0.83
N ALA A 27 -20.37 -7.24 -0.47
CA ALA A 27 -19.47 -7.53 0.64
C ALA A 27 -18.15 -6.80 0.51
N ARG A 28 -17.57 -6.81 -0.70
CA ARG A 28 -16.32 -6.08 -0.95
C ARG A 28 -16.51 -4.58 -0.79
N LYS A 29 -17.57 -4.03 -1.38
CA LYS A 29 -17.89 -2.61 -1.25
C LYS A 29 -18.13 -2.21 0.21
N TRP A 30 -18.81 -3.06 0.98
CA TRP A 30 -19.04 -2.85 2.40
C TRP A 30 -17.72 -2.83 3.19
N CYS A 31 -16.81 -3.76 2.90
CA CYS A 31 -15.47 -3.76 3.51
C CYS A 31 -14.67 -2.51 3.16
N GLN A 32 -14.69 -2.06 1.91
CA GLN A 32 -14.01 -0.82 1.49
C GLN A 32 -14.61 0.44 2.10
N THR A 33 -15.91 0.41 2.42
CA THR A 33 -16.60 1.56 3.02
C THR A 33 -16.35 1.67 4.52
N ASN A 34 -16.29 0.54 5.22
CA ASN A 34 -16.22 0.50 6.69
C ASN A 34 -14.81 0.20 7.24
N PHE A 35 -13.96 -0.43 6.42
CA PHE A 35 -12.61 -0.90 6.78
C PHE A 35 -11.63 -0.59 5.63
N SER A 36 -10.69 -1.48 5.31
CA SER A 36 -9.76 -1.29 4.19
C SER A 36 -10.24 -2.00 2.93
N ASP A 37 -10.35 -3.33 2.95
CA ASP A 37 -10.97 -4.11 1.86
C ASP A 37 -11.35 -5.50 2.42
N MET A 38 -11.91 -6.37 1.58
CA MET A 38 -12.18 -7.77 1.90
C MET A 38 -10.87 -8.52 2.18
N VAL A 39 -10.92 -9.55 3.02
CA VAL A 39 -9.72 -10.27 3.47
C VAL A 39 -8.94 -10.91 2.31
N VAL A 40 -7.62 -10.71 2.30
CA VAL A 40 -6.67 -11.36 1.39
C VAL A 40 -5.67 -12.14 2.21
N ILE A 41 -5.80 -13.46 2.20
CA ILE A 41 -5.05 -14.34 3.09
C ILE A 41 -3.66 -14.62 2.49
N GLN A 42 -2.62 -14.49 3.31
CA GLN A 42 -1.22 -14.58 2.90
C GLN A 42 -0.60 -15.96 3.13
N ASN A 43 -1.11 -16.72 4.11
CA ASN A 43 -0.58 -18.03 4.49
C ASN A 43 -1.56 -18.81 5.38
N GLN A 44 -1.22 -20.06 5.68
CA GLN A 44 -2.06 -20.95 6.49
C GLN A 44 -2.25 -20.46 7.94
N LEU A 45 -1.24 -19.83 8.56
CA LEU A 45 -1.37 -19.30 9.93
C LEU A 45 -2.41 -18.18 10.01
N GLU A 46 -2.46 -17.31 9.00
CA GLU A 46 -3.48 -16.27 8.90
C GLU A 46 -4.87 -16.88 8.67
N ASN A 47 -4.98 -17.91 7.83
CA ASN A 47 -6.24 -18.62 7.62
C ASN A 47 -6.79 -19.21 8.92
N ASP A 48 -5.94 -19.89 9.68
CA ASP A 48 -6.32 -20.53 10.94
C ASP A 48 -6.74 -19.49 11.98
N TYR A 49 -5.98 -18.40 12.10
CA TYR A 49 -6.33 -17.28 12.97
C TYR A 49 -7.68 -16.64 12.61
N LEU A 50 -7.92 -16.42 11.31
CA LEU A 50 -9.18 -15.86 10.83
C LEU A 50 -10.36 -16.77 11.20
N VAL A 51 -10.20 -18.08 11.04
CA VAL A 51 -11.25 -19.06 11.32
C VAL A 51 -11.60 -19.14 12.80
N ASP A 52 -10.61 -18.96 13.68
CA ASP A 52 -10.81 -18.89 15.13
C ASP A 52 -11.50 -17.61 15.58
N LEU A 53 -11.33 -16.51 14.84
CA LEU A 53 -12.04 -15.25 15.08
C LEU A 53 -13.51 -15.32 14.62
N LEU A 54 -13.78 -15.96 13.49
CA LEU A 54 -15.12 -16.00 12.91
C LEU A 54 -16.07 -16.92 13.71
N PRO A 55 -17.35 -16.52 13.88
CA PRO A 55 -18.29 -17.34 14.63
C PRO A 55 -18.56 -18.68 13.92
N PRO A 56 -18.60 -19.80 14.67
CA PRO A 56 -18.83 -21.11 14.09
C PRO A 56 -20.26 -21.22 13.55
N ARG A 57 -20.41 -21.90 12.40
CA ARG A 57 -21.71 -22.09 11.75
C ARG A 57 -21.90 -23.53 11.30
N ASN A 58 -23.05 -24.13 11.59
CA ASN A 58 -23.32 -25.52 11.20
C ASN A 58 -23.61 -25.68 9.69
N SER A 59 -24.05 -24.62 9.03
CA SER A 59 -24.35 -24.56 7.60
C SER A 59 -24.18 -23.14 7.04
N SER A 60 -24.21 -23.04 5.71
CA SER A 60 -24.35 -21.77 4.97
C SER A 60 -25.51 -20.93 5.53
N PRO A 61 -25.45 -19.58 5.51
CA PRO A 61 -24.42 -18.72 4.90
C PRO A 61 -23.09 -18.70 5.68
N TYR A 62 -21.96 -18.91 4.99
CA TYR A 62 -20.64 -18.72 5.59
C TYR A 62 -20.10 -17.33 5.28
N PHE A 63 -18.79 -17.19 5.06
CA PHE A 63 -18.10 -15.91 4.99
C PHE A 63 -17.37 -15.76 3.66
N TRP A 64 -17.58 -14.63 2.98
CA TRP A 64 -16.86 -14.28 1.75
C TRP A 64 -15.40 -13.90 2.05
N ILE A 65 -14.49 -14.37 1.19
CA ILE A 65 -13.08 -13.98 1.18
C ILE A 65 -12.69 -13.38 -0.18
N GLY A 66 -11.59 -12.61 -0.20
CA GLY A 66 -11.18 -11.75 -1.32
C GLY A 66 -10.54 -12.48 -2.51
N ILE A 67 -10.94 -13.71 -2.79
CA ILE A 67 -10.48 -14.52 -3.94
C ILE A 67 -11.66 -14.80 -4.87
N SER A 68 -11.45 -14.59 -6.15
CA SER A 68 -12.46 -14.74 -7.20
C SER A 68 -11.82 -15.07 -8.55
N LYS A 69 -12.64 -15.42 -9.53
CA LYS A 69 -12.25 -15.53 -10.94
C LYS A 69 -13.32 -14.89 -11.81
N THR A 70 -13.00 -14.56 -13.07
CA THR A 70 -13.97 -13.92 -13.97
C THR A 70 -14.64 -14.94 -14.87
N TYR A 71 -13.87 -15.91 -15.35
CA TYR A 71 -14.32 -16.94 -16.27
C TYR A 71 -13.89 -18.34 -15.78
N ALA A 72 -14.59 -19.37 -16.25
CA ALA A 72 -14.36 -20.75 -15.83
C ALA A 72 -12.93 -21.26 -16.15
N ASN A 73 -12.33 -20.76 -17.22
CA ASN A 73 -10.98 -21.10 -17.70
C ASN A 73 -9.88 -20.21 -17.10
N GLU A 74 -10.21 -19.26 -16.23
CA GLU A 74 -9.22 -18.44 -15.53
C GLU A 74 -8.74 -19.08 -14.23
N THR A 75 -7.53 -18.71 -13.83
CA THR A 75 -7.01 -19.02 -12.50
C THR A 75 -7.67 -18.13 -11.45
N TRP A 76 -7.83 -18.66 -10.24
CA TRP A 76 -8.23 -17.89 -9.08
C TRP A 76 -7.25 -16.74 -8.81
N ARG A 77 -7.78 -15.57 -8.44
CA ARG A 77 -6.99 -14.38 -8.14
C ARG A 77 -7.48 -13.70 -6.86
N TRP A 78 -6.53 -13.30 -6.04
CA TRP A 78 -6.79 -12.38 -4.95
C TRP A 78 -7.08 -10.98 -5.48
N ILE A 79 -7.99 -10.28 -4.82
CA ILE A 79 -8.22 -8.86 -5.07
C ILE A 79 -6.90 -8.08 -4.93
N GLY A 80 -6.66 -7.16 -5.86
CA GLY A 80 -5.46 -6.31 -5.86
C GLY A 80 -4.13 -7.02 -6.17
N ASN A 81 -4.12 -8.34 -6.41
CA ASN A 81 -2.90 -9.15 -6.54
C ASN A 81 -2.01 -9.11 -5.28
N ASN A 82 -2.65 -8.99 -4.12
CA ASN A 82 -1.96 -8.74 -2.84
C ASN A 82 -1.46 -10.01 -2.12
N SER A 83 -1.62 -11.21 -2.70
CA SER A 83 -1.12 -12.47 -2.15
C SER A 83 -0.76 -13.43 -3.28
N THR A 84 0.32 -14.19 -3.08
CA THR A 84 0.76 -15.29 -3.97
C THR A 84 0.33 -16.66 -3.47
N TRP A 85 -0.24 -16.75 -2.28
CA TRP A 85 -0.63 -18.02 -1.66
C TRP A 85 -2.04 -18.42 -2.12
N MET A 86 -2.15 -19.58 -2.76
CA MET A 86 -3.40 -20.06 -3.38
C MET A 86 -4.12 -21.13 -2.56
N GLY A 87 -3.81 -21.23 -1.26
CA GLY A 87 -4.46 -22.18 -0.36
C GLY A 87 -4.06 -23.62 -0.64
N ASN A 88 -2.75 -23.92 -0.74
CA ASN A 88 -2.21 -25.26 -1.03
C ASN A 88 -2.83 -26.40 -0.21
N GLU A 89 -3.44 -26.09 0.94
CA GLU A 89 -4.20 -27.03 1.77
C GLU A 89 -5.53 -26.46 2.25
N SER A 90 -5.97 -25.32 1.73
CA SER A 90 -7.13 -24.60 2.25
C SER A 90 -8.39 -24.88 1.46
N TRP A 91 -8.33 -25.49 0.28
CA TRP A 91 -9.53 -25.95 -0.42
C TRP A 91 -10.13 -27.18 0.27
N ALA A 92 -11.46 -27.25 0.32
CA ALA A 92 -12.16 -28.43 0.84
C ALA A 92 -11.95 -29.64 -0.09
N GLU A 93 -12.20 -30.84 0.44
CA GLU A 93 -12.09 -32.06 -0.36
C GLU A 93 -13.06 -32.00 -1.55
N ASN A 94 -12.53 -32.26 -2.75
CA ASN A 94 -13.21 -32.10 -4.05
C ASN A 94 -13.44 -30.64 -4.51
N GLU A 95 -12.86 -29.65 -3.83
CA GLU A 95 -12.90 -28.25 -4.26
C GLU A 95 -11.56 -27.79 -4.86
N PRO A 96 -11.58 -26.85 -5.82
CA PRO A 96 -12.77 -26.26 -6.45
C PRO A 96 -13.43 -27.23 -7.44
N ASN A 97 -14.72 -27.52 -7.26
CA ASN A 97 -15.48 -28.43 -8.11
C ASN A 97 -15.89 -27.78 -9.45
N ASN A 98 -15.67 -26.46 -9.57
CA ASN A 98 -15.79 -25.70 -10.82
C ASN A 98 -17.15 -25.89 -11.51
N ASN A 99 -18.23 -26.05 -10.74
CA ASN A 99 -19.56 -25.98 -11.31
C ASN A 99 -19.68 -24.62 -12.01
N SER A 100 -20.05 -24.62 -13.30
CA SER A 100 -19.75 -23.59 -14.32
C SER A 100 -20.14 -22.11 -14.05
N THR A 101 -20.62 -21.78 -12.84
CA THR A 101 -21.08 -20.44 -12.41
C THR A 101 -20.57 -20.00 -11.03
N GLU A 102 -19.70 -20.78 -10.36
CA GLU A 102 -19.23 -20.53 -8.99
C GLU A 102 -17.84 -19.87 -8.98
N PHE A 103 -17.83 -18.53 -9.02
CA PHE A 103 -16.61 -17.74 -9.28
C PHE A 103 -16.11 -16.92 -8.08
N CYS A 104 -16.72 -17.10 -6.92
CA CYS A 104 -16.36 -16.43 -5.68
C CYS A 104 -16.14 -17.46 -4.57
N VAL A 105 -15.30 -17.18 -3.59
CA VAL A 105 -14.92 -18.18 -2.58
C VAL A 105 -15.42 -17.79 -1.20
N GLU A 106 -16.00 -18.77 -0.51
CA GLU A 106 -16.34 -18.68 0.91
C GLU A 106 -15.40 -19.54 1.76
N ILE A 107 -15.28 -19.18 3.04
CA ILE A 107 -14.55 -19.97 4.04
C ILE A 107 -15.52 -20.63 5.02
N TYR A 108 -15.35 -21.93 5.25
CA TYR A 108 -16.16 -22.72 6.16
C TYR A 108 -15.74 -22.50 7.61
N THR A 109 -16.70 -22.12 8.46
CA THR A 109 -16.50 -22.02 9.91
C THR A 109 -17.15 -23.17 10.68
N ARG A 110 -17.64 -24.19 9.96
CA ARG A 110 -18.31 -25.34 10.56
C ARG A 110 -17.37 -26.18 11.44
N PRO A 111 -17.83 -26.71 12.58
CA PRO A 111 -17.05 -27.69 13.33
C PRO A 111 -16.76 -28.93 12.49
N GLY A 112 -15.58 -29.52 12.67
CA GLY A 112 -15.16 -30.76 12.01
C GLY A 112 -14.03 -30.57 10.99
N PRO A 113 -13.76 -31.60 10.17
CA PRO A 113 -12.58 -31.64 9.29
C PRO A 113 -12.53 -30.54 8.22
N SER A 114 -13.68 -29.98 7.85
CA SER A 114 -13.77 -28.90 6.85
C SER A 114 -13.65 -27.51 7.46
N ARG A 115 -13.42 -27.38 8.78
CA ARG A 115 -13.23 -26.07 9.42
C ARG A 115 -12.02 -25.37 8.82
N GLY A 116 -12.21 -24.13 8.39
CA GLY A 116 -11.20 -23.31 7.73
C GLY A 116 -10.89 -23.67 6.29
N LYS A 117 -11.65 -24.60 5.70
CA LYS A 117 -11.55 -24.93 4.28
C LYS A 117 -12.39 -23.99 3.41
N TRP A 118 -12.01 -23.85 2.16
CA TRP A 118 -12.58 -22.94 1.17
C TRP A 118 -13.47 -23.71 0.20
N ASN A 119 -14.48 -23.02 -0.30
CA ASN A 119 -15.44 -23.53 -1.26
C ASN A 119 -15.76 -22.46 -2.29
N ASP A 120 -15.78 -22.81 -3.57
CA ASP A 120 -16.35 -21.93 -4.58
C ASP A 120 -17.87 -21.90 -4.48
N ALA A 121 -18.43 -20.71 -4.68
CA ALA A 121 -19.84 -20.45 -4.59
C ALA A 121 -20.26 -19.39 -5.62
N LYS A 122 -21.55 -19.39 -5.96
CA LYS A 122 -22.14 -18.35 -6.80
C LYS A 122 -21.97 -16.99 -6.15
N CYS A 123 -21.34 -16.05 -6.84
CA CYS A 123 -21.11 -14.68 -6.35
C CYS A 123 -22.38 -13.92 -5.94
N GLY A 124 -23.54 -14.33 -6.50
CA GLY A 124 -24.85 -13.79 -6.17
C GLY A 124 -25.52 -14.41 -4.94
N ALA A 125 -24.89 -15.39 -4.27
CA ALA A 125 -25.37 -15.92 -3.01
C ALA A 125 -25.12 -14.94 -1.85
N ASP A 126 -26.03 -14.92 -0.88
CA ASP A 126 -25.88 -14.09 0.31
C ASP A 126 -24.98 -14.78 1.33
N LYS A 127 -23.88 -14.13 1.71
CA LYS A 127 -22.95 -14.58 2.75
C LYS A 127 -22.43 -13.39 3.55
N TYR A 128 -21.85 -13.64 4.72
CA TYR A 128 -21.27 -12.57 5.53
C TYR A 128 -19.98 -12.06 4.87
N ALA A 129 -19.72 -10.75 4.98
CA ALA A 129 -18.48 -10.16 4.53
C ALA A 129 -17.38 -10.39 5.58
N THR A 130 -16.16 -10.69 5.13
CA THR A 130 -14.96 -10.71 5.99
C THR A 130 -13.96 -9.68 5.48
N CYS A 131 -13.62 -8.73 6.32
CA CYS A 131 -12.81 -7.58 5.99
C CYS A 131 -11.52 -7.58 6.80
N TYR A 132 -10.50 -6.93 6.25
CA TYR A 132 -9.34 -6.52 7.02
C TYR A 132 -9.28 -5.00 7.13
N LYS A 133 -8.60 -4.52 8.17
CA LYS A 133 -8.28 -3.13 8.37
C LYS A 133 -6.77 -2.96 8.46
N ALA A 134 -6.23 -2.17 7.54
CA ALA A 134 -4.87 -1.69 7.59
C ALA A 134 -4.66 -0.80 8.81
N GLN A 135 -3.64 -1.13 9.61
CA GLN A 135 -3.25 -0.36 10.78
C GLN A 135 -2.04 0.52 10.47
N CYS A 136 -1.25 0.15 9.46
CA CYS A 136 -0.23 0.97 8.86
C CYS A 136 -0.87 2.16 8.13
N THR A 137 -0.42 3.35 8.52
CA THR A 137 -0.72 4.64 7.91
C THR A 137 0.61 5.33 7.62
N ASP A 138 0.59 6.38 6.81
CA ASP A 138 1.81 7.13 6.44
C ASP A 138 2.54 7.73 7.65
N SER A 139 1.83 7.93 8.78
CA SER A 139 2.38 8.43 10.04
C SER A 139 2.70 7.34 11.07
N THR A 140 2.50 6.06 10.74
CA THR A 140 2.65 4.96 11.71
C THR A 140 4.11 4.68 12.09
N CYS A 141 5.05 5.00 11.19
CA CYS A 141 6.49 4.96 11.44
C CYS A 141 7.10 6.25 10.88
N ASP A 142 7.85 7.00 11.69
CA ASP A 142 8.37 8.31 11.28
C ASP A 142 9.41 8.19 10.16
N ARG A 143 10.42 7.33 10.38
CA ARG A 143 11.53 7.06 9.46
C ARG A 143 11.77 5.56 9.34
N GLY A 144 10.78 4.86 8.80
CA GLY A 144 10.83 3.42 8.69
C GLY A 144 9.66 2.84 7.91
N ARG A 145 9.79 1.57 7.56
CA ARG A 145 8.73 0.82 6.88
C ARG A 145 7.82 0.16 7.91
N CYS A 146 6.53 0.52 7.85
CA CYS A 146 5.50 -0.14 8.65
C CYS A 146 5.25 -1.56 8.16
N HIS A 147 5.16 -2.50 9.10
CA HIS A 147 4.79 -3.88 8.88
C HIS A 147 3.63 -4.25 9.80
N GLU A 148 2.62 -4.89 9.22
CA GLU A 148 1.41 -5.33 9.91
C GLU A 148 1.70 -6.58 10.74
N ILE A 149 1.20 -6.61 11.96
CA ILE A 149 1.20 -7.79 12.84
C ILE A 149 -0.20 -7.98 13.44
N ILE A 150 -0.53 -9.19 13.91
CA ILE A 150 -1.89 -9.46 14.41
C ILE A 150 -2.30 -8.41 15.47
N ASN A 151 -3.35 -7.64 15.15
CA ASN A 151 -3.91 -6.57 15.98
C ASN A 151 -2.94 -5.44 16.39
N ASN A 152 -1.80 -5.28 15.71
CA ASN A 152 -0.89 -4.15 15.92
C ASN A 152 0.01 -3.91 14.68
N VAL A 153 1.03 -3.08 14.82
CA VAL A 153 2.04 -2.82 13.78
C VAL A 153 3.42 -2.79 14.40
N THR A 154 4.42 -3.06 13.59
CA THR A 154 5.83 -2.87 13.91
C THR A 154 6.52 -2.02 12.86
N CYS A 155 7.58 -1.32 13.24
CA CYS A 155 8.33 -0.44 12.36
C CYS A 155 9.74 -1.00 12.13
N LEU A 156 10.09 -1.22 10.87
CA LEU A 156 11.46 -1.48 10.47
C LEU A 156 12.14 -0.14 10.19
N CYS A 157 12.96 0.33 11.12
CA CYS A 157 13.57 1.65 11.03
C CYS A 157 14.62 1.72 9.92
N GLU A 158 14.66 2.88 9.27
CA GLU A 158 15.77 3.24 8.40
C GLU A 158 17.06 3.32 9.23
N PRO A 159 18.22 3.02 8.65
CA PRO A 159 19.50 3.13 9.36
C PRO A 159 19.68 4.51 9.99
N GLY A 160 20.13 4.54 11.25
CA GLY A 160 20.28 5.79 12.02
C GLY A 160 19.04 6.22 12.81
N PHE A 161 17.92 5.50 12.69
CA PHE A 161 16.72 5.71 13.51
C PHE A 161 16.42 4.49 14.38
N VAL A 162 15.92 4.74 15.58
CA VAL A 162 15.58 3.74 16.61
C VAL A 162 14.29 4.12 17.32
N GLY A 163 13.79 3.18 18.13
CA GLY A 163 12.50 3.29 18.81
C GLY A 163 11.43 2.46 18.11
N ASN A 164 10.32 2.21 18.80
CA ASN A 164 9.21 1.39 18.31
C ASN A 164 8.45 2.00 17.12
N ARG A 165 8.66 3.30 16.84
CA ARG A 165 8.06 4.06 15.74
C ARG A 165 9.11 4.74 14.87
N CYS A 166 10.39 4.42 15.08
CA CYS A 166 11.53 5.06 14.40
C CYS A 166 11.59 6.58 14.63
N GLN A 167 11.14 7.00 15.80
CA GLN A 167 10.99 8.40 16.19
C GLN A 167 12.27 9.02 16.71
N THR A 168 13.24 8.20 17.10
CA THR A 168 14.47 8.65 17.77
C THR A 168 15.66 8.49 16.85
N VAL A 169 16.49 9.53 16.77
CA VAL A 169 17.78 9.48 16.06
C VAL A 169 18.80 8.71 16.92
N ASN A 170 19.47 7.71 16.34
CA ASN A 170 20.51 6.95 17.05
C ASN A 170 21.84 7.71 17.05
N GLU A 171 22.10 8.49 18.10
CA GLU A 171 23.29 9.36 18.23
C GLU A 171 24.63 8.62 18.02
N TRP A 172 24.75 7.37 18.46
CA TRP A 172 25.94 6.53 18.25
C TRP A 172 26.22 6.21 16.78
N TRP A 173 25.17 6.19 15.94
CA TRP A 173 25.30 5.99 14.50
C TRP A 173 25.92 7.21 13.80
N TRP A 174 25.75 8.41 14.38
CA TRP A 174 26.20 9.69 13.83
C TRP A 174 27.58 10.11 14.33
N SER A 175 28.09 9.51 15.42
CA SER A 175 29.43 9.79 15.95
C SER A 175 30.59 9.03 15.26
N GLU A 176 30.31 7.98 14.47
CA GLU A 176 31.35 7.12 13.85
C GLU A 176 31.68 7.44 12.37
N GLY A 177 31.45 8.66 11.89
CA GLY A 177 31.85 9.05 10.53
C GLY A 177 31.08 8.35 9.39
N ARG A 178 29.93 7.72 9.70
CA ARG A 178 29.02 7.08 8.73
C ARG A 178 28.06 8.04 8.03
N GLU A 179 28.25 9.36 8.20
CA GLU A 179 27.48 10.39 7.49
C GLU A 179 27.70 10.39 5.97
N ALA A 180 28.81 9.84 5.47
CA ALA A 180 29.18 9.93 4.05
C ALA A 180 28.56 8.86 3.13
N CYS A 181 27.99 7.76 3.66
CA CYS A 181 27.58 6.62 2.81
C CYS A 181 26.09 6.58 2.44
N PHE A 182 25.21 7.32 3.12
CA PHE A 182 23.77 7.26 2.84
C PHE A 182 23.31 8.21 1.73
N THR A 183 24.13 9.21 1.40
CA THR A 183 23.78 10.23 0.41
C THR A 183 24.44 10.02 -0.95
N TYR A 184 25.42 9.11 -1.09
CA TYR A 184 26.21 8.94 -2.31
C TYR A 184 26.42 7.46 -2.70
N LYS A 185 26.42 7.16 -4.02
CA LYS A 185 26.75 5.83 -4.55
C LYS A 185 28.22 5.49 -4.25
N CYS A 186 28.49 4.60 -3.30
CA CYS A 186 29.85 4.14 -3.03
C CYS A 186 30.35 3.14 -4.09
N LYS A 187 31.62 3.27 -4.53
CA LYS A 187 32.38 2.21 -5.21
C LYS A 187 33.40 1.65 -4.24
N CYS A 188 33.34 0.35 -3.95
CA CYS A 188 34.36 -0.31 -3.13
C CYS A 188 35.48 -0.85 -4.03
N PHE A 189 36.73 -0.58 -3.65
CA PHE A 189 37.92 -1.12 -4.31
C PHE A 189 38.54 -2.19 -3.41
N SER A 190 39.05 -3.27 -4.01
CA SER A 190 39.73 -4.36 -3.31
C SER A 190 41.19 -4.40 -3.75
N LEU A 191 42.10 -4.25 -2.79
CA LEU A 191 43.48 -4.74 -2.92
C LEU A 191 43.77 -5.66 -1.74
N CYS A 192 44.47 -6.77 -2.03
CA CYS A 192 44.72 -7.85 -1.09
C CYS A 192 45.17 -7.34 0.29
N HIS A 193 44.41 -7.75 1.30
CA HIS A 193 44.54 -7.50 2.75
C HIS A 193 44.00 -6.21 3.36
N LEU A 194 43.47 -5.24 2.60
CA LEU A 194 42.73 -4.10 3.18
C LEU A 194 41.48 -3.78 2.34
N SER A 195 40.31 -4.13 2.87
CA SER A 195 39.02 -3.69 2.32
C SER A 195 38.65 -2.35 2.93
N TRP A 196 38.77 -1.27 2.16
CA TRP A 196 38.26 0.05 2.54
C TRP A 196 37.38 0.59 1.41
N CYS A 197 36.17 1.00 1.76
CA CYS A 197 35.33 1.77 0.84
C CYS A 197 35.67 3.25 1.07
N ALA A 198 36.27 3.90 0.07
CA ALA A 198 36.54 5.33 0.10
C ALA A 198 35.43 6.07 -0.65
N CYS A 199 34.90 7.12 -0.03
CA CYS A 199 34.11 8.13 -0.75
C CYS A 199 35.09 8.98 -1.56
N ILE A 200 35.28 8.64 -2.83
CA ILE A 200 36.02 9.51 -3.75
C ILE A 200 35.03 10.56 -4.24
N ASP A 201 35.39 11.82 -3.97
CA ASP A 201 34.71 13.09 -4.25
C ASP A 201 33.71 13.58 -3.20
N VAL A 202 34.21 14.51 -2.38
CA VAL A 202 33.44 15.41 -1.53
C VAL A 202 32.73 16.42 -2.45
N LEU A 203 31.52 16.11 -2.89
CA LEU A 203 30.59 17.13 -3.38
C LEU A 203 29.54 17.33 -2.30
N PRO A 204 29.20 18.58 -1.92
CA PRO A 204 28.16 18.83 -0.92
C PRO A 204 26.85 18.21 -1.41
N VAL A 205 26.03 17.72 -0.47
CA VAL A 205 24.70 17.17 -0.76
C VAL A 205 23.98 18.25 -1.56
N ALA A 206 23.81 18.03 -2.86
CA ALA A 206 22.99 18.93 -3.66
C ALA A 206 21.61 18.92 -3.02
N ALA A 207 21.09 20.11 -2.70
CA ALA A 207 19.74 20.24 -2.17
C ALA A 207 18.77 19.46 -3.08
N VAL A 208 17.77 18.79 -2.51
CA VAL A 208 16.74 18.15 -3.35
C VAL A 208 16.00 19.26 -4.10
N GLU A 209 16.24 19.33 -5.40
CA GLU A 209 15.67 20.31 -6.32
C GLU A 209 14.50 19.68 -7.06
N CYS A 210 13.38 20.41 -7.13
CA CYS A 210 12.28 20.03 -8.00
C CYS A 210 12.60 20.36 -9.45
N ALA A 211 12.06 19.56 -10.38
CA ALA A 211 12.27 19.79 -11.80
C ALA A 211 11.89 21.23 -12.21
N PRO A 212 12.67 21.87 -13.10
CA PRO A 212 12.38 23.21 -13.61
C PRO A 212 10.95 23.28 -14.15
N VAL A 213 10.22 24.32 -13.76
CA VAL A 213 8.89 24.57 -14.30
C VAL A 213 9.07 25.17 -15.70
N PRO A 214 8.50 24.56 -16.77
CA PRO A 214 8.60 25.08 -18.12
C PRO A 214 8.02 26.50 -18.22
N ASP A 215 8.53 27.29 -19.18
CA ASP A 215 7.96 28.59 -19.51
C ASP A 215 6.46 28.44 -19.82
N LEU A 216 5.66 29.30 -19.19
CA LEU A 216 4.21 29.28 -19.35
C LEU A 216 3.82 30.13 -20.56
N ASP A 217 3.12 29.52 -21.52
CA ASP A 217 2.49 30.26 -22.61
C ASP A 217 1.50 31.27 -22.03
N HIS A 218 1.76 32.56 -22.27
CA HIS A 218 0.95 33.68 -21.77
C HIS A 218 0.82 33.77 -20.23
N GLY A 219 1.85 33.34 -19.51
CA GLY A 219 1.95 33.52 -18.05
C GLY A 219 3.38 33.72 -17.57
N ASN A 220 3.52 34.04 -16.29
CA ASN A 220 4.80 34.16 -15.60
C ASN A 220 4.71 33.44 -14.25
N LEU A 221 5.79 32.77 -13.87
CA LEU A 221 5.93 32.06 -12.60
C LEU A 221 6.79 32.88 -11.63
N LYS A 222 6.26 33.17 -10.44
CA LYS A 222 7.02 33.77 -9.34
C LYS A 222 7.29 32.73 -8.26
N CYS A 223 8.56 32.37 -8.09
CA CYS A 223 8.99 31.42 -7.06
C CYS A 223 9.65 32.14 -5.88
N SER A 224 9.55 31.54 -4.69
CA SER A 224 10.20 32.03 -3.46
C SER A 224 11.71 31.81 -3.46
N SER A 225 12.22 30.87 -4.26
CA SER A 225 13.64 30.55 -4.42
C SER A 225 13.96 30.27 -5.89
N MET A 226 15.11 30.75 -6.37
CA MET A 226 15.59 30.49 -7.74
C MET A 226 16.09 29.04 -7.93
N ASN A 227 16.55 28.41 -6.85
CA ASN A 227 17.12 27.06 -6.89
C ASN A 227 16.06 25.95 -6.75
N LEU A 228 14.76 26.30 -6.69
CA LEU A 228 13.63 25.35 -6.67
C LEU A 228 13.78 24.17 -5.68
N THR A 229 14.37 24.43 -4.51
CA THR A 229 14.63 23.43 -3.48
C THR A 229 13.38 23.07 -2.67
N VAL A 230 13.45 22.03 -1.85
CA VAL A 230 12.39 21.65 -0.90
C VAL A 230 11.82 22.86 -0.17
N ASN A 231 10.49 22.91 -0.07
CA ASN A 231 9.70 24.01 0.49
C ASN A 231 9.67 25.31 -0.35
N SER A 232 10.27 25.31 -1.55
CA SER A 232 10.07 26.39 -2.51
C SER A 232 8.64 26.41 -3.01
N THR A 233 8.01 27.58 -3.04
CA THR A 233 6.65 27.79 -3.52
C THR A 233 6.69 28.65 -4.78
N CYS A 234 6.04 28.18 -5.84
CA CYS A 234 5.91 28.90 -7.09
C CYS A 234 4.45 29.24 -7.37
N ARG A 235 4.18 30.52 -7.65
CA ARG A 235 2.85 31.04 -7.97
C ARG A 235 2.77 31.47 -9.42
N VAL A 236 1.67 31.13 -10.10
CA VAL A 236 1.43 31.54 -11.48
C VAL A 236 0.68 32.86 -11.56
N THR A 237 1.11 33.71 -12.48
CA THR A 237 0.45 34.97 -12.86
C THR A 237 0.20 34.95 -14.37
N CYS A 238 -1.07 34.94 -14.79
CA CYS A 238 -1.41 34.92 -16.22
C CYS A 238 -1.49 36.34 -16.79
N SER A 239 -1.13 36.48 -18.07
CA SER A 239 -1.28 37.73 -18.83
C SER A 239 -2.74 38.09 -19.04
N PHE A 240 -3.01 39.37 -19.33
CA PHE A 240 -4.37 39.90 -19.53
C PHE A 240 -5.17 39.07 -20.55
N GLY A 241 -6.34 38.57 -20.12
CA GLY A 241 -7.24 37.73 -20.93
C GLY A 241 -7.07 36.20 -20.77
N PHE A 242 -6.13 35.74 -19.94
CA PHE A 242 -5.91 34.32 -19.62
C PHE A 242 -6.16 34.06 -18.13
N PHE A 243 -6.55 32.83 -17.80
CA PHE A 243 -6.87 32.40 -16.43
C PHE A 243 -6.07 31.13 -16.09
N THR A 244 -5.74 30.97 -14.81
CA THR A 244 -5.07 29.77 -14.31
C THR A 244 -6.02 28.56 -14.39
N ILE A 245 -5.52 27.46 -14.94
CA ILE A 245 -6.18 26.15 -14.90
C ILE A 245 -5.35 25.24 -13.99
N ALA A 246 -6.04 24.48 -13.14
CA ALA A 246 -5.49 23.62 -12.09
C ALA A 246 -5.00 24.39 -10.84
N SER A 247 -3.71 24.30 -10.49
CA SER A 247 -3.18 24.84 -9.23
C SER A 247 -2.77 26.32 -9.37
N GLU A 248 -3.14 27.20 -8.44
CA GLU A 248 -2.67 28.60 -8.43
C GLU A 248 -1.21 28.72 -7.90
N HIS A 249 -0.84 27.81 -7.01
CA HIS A 249 0.49 27.70 -6.42
C HIS A 249 0.89 26.23 -6.29
N VAL A 250 2.18 25.95 -6.40
CA VAL A 250 2.79 24.63 -6.21
C VAL A 250 3.98 24.72 -5.26
N THR A 251 4.16 23.73 -4.40
CA THR A 251 5.25 23.65 -3.42
C THR A 251 6.11 22.42 -3.66
N CYS A 252 7.44 22.59 -3.59
CA CYS A 252 8.40 21.50 -3.75
C CYS A 252 8.47 20.63 -2.48
N HIS A 253 8.19 19.34 -2.60
CA HIS A 253 8.27 18.39 -1.49
C HIS A 253 9.67 17.78 -1.32
N THR A 254 9.90 17.16 -0.18
CA THR A 254 11.13 16.40 0.16
C THR A 254 11.40 15.24 -0.81
N SER A 255 10.41 14.82 -1.60
CA SER A 255 10.52 13.81 -2.64
C SER A 255 11.01 14.35 -3.99
N GLY A 256 11.24 15.66 -4.14
CA GLY A 256 11.58 16.29 -5.42
C GLY A 256 10.40 16.47 -6.37
N LEU A 257 9.16 16.29 -5.87
CA LEU A 257 7.92 16.46 -6.63
C LEU A 257 7.16 17.71 -6.18
N TRP A 258 6.43 18.32 -7.13
CA TRP A 258 5.53 19.44 -6.85
C TRP A 258 4.21 18.95 -6.23
N SER A 259 3.65 19.72 -5.30
CA SER A 259 2.46 19.40 -4.50
C SER A 259 1.15 19.23 -5.29
N GLY A 260 1.12 19.53 -6.59
CA GLY A 260 -0.10 19.53 -7.38
C GLY A 260 0.14 19.47 -8.89
N PRO A 261 -0.93 19.34 -9.70
CA PRO A 261 -0.85 19.34 -11.15
C PRO A 261 -0.21 20.62 -11.67
N ARG A 262 0.57 20.51 -12.75
CA ARG A 262 1.32 21.62 -13.35
C ARG A 262 0.37 22.77 -13.70
N PRO A 263 0.66 23.99 -13.24
CA PRO A 263 -0.22 25.13 -13.48
C PRO A 263 -0.07 25.61 -14.94
N ASN A 264 -1.17 26.02 -15.57
CA ASN A 264 -1.17 26.52 -16.95
C ASN A 264 -2.13 27.71 -17.11
N CYS A 265 -1.85 28.61 -18.06
CA CYS A 265 -2.68 29.75 -18.42
C CYS A 265 -3.48 29.47 -19.70
N ALA A 266 -4.80 29.62 -19.66
CA ALA A 266 -5.64 29.43 -20.84
C ALA A 266 -6.74 30.49 -20.97
N LYS A 267 -7.23 30.72 -22.19
CA LYS A 267 -8.37 31.60 -22.45
C LYS A 267 -9.67 30.92 -22.02
N ARG A 268 -10.64 31.71 -21.53
CA ARG A 268 -11.96 31.22 -21.08
C ARG A 268 -12.74 30.36 -22.08
N TRP A 269 -12.53 30.53 -23.39
CA TRP A 269 -13.26 29.79 -24.43
C TRP A 269 -12.60 28.46 -24.85
N ALA A 270 -11.42 28.13 -24.32
CA ALA A 270 -10.74 26.85 -24.55
C ALA A 270 -11.19 25.73 -23.60
N ILE A 271 -12.02 26.04 -22.59
CA ILE A 271 -12.59 25.07 -21.65
C ILE A 271 -13.79 24.37 -22.32
N LYS A 272 -13.55 23.50 -23.31
CA LYS A 272 -14.58 22.57 -23.78
C LYS A 272 -14.71 21.45 -22.75
N ILE A 273 -15.79 21.51 -21.97
CA ILE A 273 -16.22 20.41 -21.10
C ILE A 273 -16.53 19.21 -22.01
N SER A 274 -15.76 18.13 -21.93
CA SER A 274 -16.19 16.82 -22.42
C SER A 274 -17.27 16.30 -21.47
N LYS A 275 -18.50 16.80 -21.63
CA LYS A 275 -19.70 16.15 -21.12
C LYS A 275 -20.06 15.02 -22.07
N ASN A 276 -20.38 13.87 -21.49
CA ASN A 276 -20.97 12.67 -22.10
C ASN A 276 -21.81 12.95 -23.35
N SER A 277 -21.55 12.18 -24.41
CA SER A 277 -22.56 11.78 -25.38
C SER A 277 -22.93 10.32 -25.10
N ILE A 278 -23.88 10.13 -24.19
CA ILE A 278 -24.82 9.00 -24.26
C ILE A 278 -25.94 9.50 -25.14
N LEU A 279 -26.01 8.98 -26.37
CA LEU A 279 -27.22 8.61 -27.12
C LEU A 279 -26.79 7.51 -28.10
#